data_AF-E9E762-F1
#
_entry.id   AF-E9E762-F1
#
_cell.length_a   1.000
_cell.length_b   1.000
_cell.length_c   1.000
_cell.angle_alpha   90.00
_cell.angle_beta   90.00
_cell.angle_gamma   90.00
#
_symmetry.space_group_name_H-M   'P 1'
#
loop_
_entity.id
_entity.type
_entity.pdbx_description
1 polymer ?
#
loop_
_entity_poly.entity_id
_entity_poly.type
_entity_poly.pdbx_seq_one_letter_code
_entity_poly.pdbx_strand_id
1 'polypeptide(L)'
;MDRYVLRRPRTHASATEANAPCCQRLFTKPNNHTPLIHRIAKSYELEFPSHQKTTDHIGDATRSKSRWQALGGGNENHSFGGTLVATTVNRIPDETYDEYSRTFHMVLLDPSYQVYTSPTGHGSVMYKIENETMVVVGDPMCGKDDLGSLLEEIEKFRNLRHPTKLKLAFMGVGQSFIQYADTKGWDYIEFGSERVVNPMRNAVLENQAGKRMLTQCQHLLDPKQGLKMGFYAPSISGINSHLEQQLEQLYDDWRDAKGAKKSGDAQAFITAYDIFSYRRKTAFLYISDSEGEIAGMAMLRQLGAESGFYVDPCIASGSAPKGVTELLMVSGMRLLRRAEIPYLSLGVEPFADLATRGFLARAARSLYKIFTDRASVTGKKAYNDKFRPDPVLESSLYVVFPKGKKKALLPNFPIREAWAIMQVAHIQADDGLKKPACPQHPHIPAANDLAHEEREGVPRRFWDKALVV
;
A
#
# COMPACT_ATOMS: atom_id res chain seq x y z
N MET A 1 25.63 -60.08 5.41
CA MET A 1 24.36 -59.96 6.16
C MET A 1 24.50 -58.68 6.97
N ASP A 2 23.85 -57.55 6.72
CA ASP A 2 22.73 -57.21 5.86
C ASP A 2 22.90 -55.78 5.33
N ARG A 3 22.62 -55.59 4.03
CA ARG A 3 22.53 -54.27 3.40
C ARG A 3 21.14 -53.70 3.68
N TYR A 4 21.07 -52.58 4.41
CA TYR A 4 19.84 -51.81 4.53
C TYR A 4 19.51 -51.17 3.17
N VAL A 5 18.51 -51.74 2.49
CA VAL A 5 17.91 -51.22 1.26
C VAL A 5 16.93 -50.11 1.64
N LEU A 6 17.30 -48.85 1.39
CA LEU A 6 16.38 -47.72 1.40
C LEU A 6 15.45 -47.83 0.18
N ARG A 7 14.27 -48.41 0.38
CA ARG A 7 13.18 -48.42 -0.61
C ARG A 7 12.63 -47.00 -0.79
N ARG A 8 12.76 -46.47 -2.01
CA ARG A 8 12.01 -45.29 -2.49
C ARG A 8 10.50 -45.59 -2.46
N PRO A 9 9.63 -44.66 -2.03
CA PRO A 9 8.20 -44.79 -2.26
C PRO A 9 7.90 -44.66 -3.76
N ARG A 10 7.23 -45.67 -4.32
CA ARG A 10 6.70 -45.67 -5.68
C ARG A 10 5.58 -44.63 -5.79
N THR A 11 5.74 -43.75 -6.75
CA THR A 11 4.69 -42.98 -7.42
C THR A 11 3.69 -43.94 -8.09
N HIS A 12 2.40 -43.76 -7.83
CA HIS A 12 1.31 -43.78 -8.81
C HIS A 12 -0.04 -43.67 -8.07
N ALA A 13 -0.65 -42.49 -8.14
CA ALA A 13 -2.09 -42.37 -8.18
C ALA A 13 -2.39 -41.24 -9.17
N SER A 14 -2.87 -41.63 -10.34
CA SER A 14 -3.47 -40.76 -11.33
C SER A 14 -4.75 -40.17 -10.75
N ALA A 15 -4.80 -38.85 -10.60
CA ALA A 15 -6.04 -38.12 -10.48
C ALA A 15 -5.98 -36.96 -11.47
N THR A 16 -6.56 -37.21 -12.64
CA THR A 16 -7.08 -36.18 -13.54
C THR A 16 -8.21 -35.45 -12.84
N GLU A 17 -7.90 -34.30 -12.22
CA GLU A 17 -8.84 -33.22 -11.92
C GLU A 17 -8.14 -31.93 -12.35
N ALA A 18 -8.31 -31.52 -13.61
CA ALA A 18 -9.35 -30.61 -14.03
C ALA A 18 -9.20 -29.24 -13.36
N ASN A 19 -8.72 -28.28 -14.17
CA ASN A 19 -8.95 -26.83 -14.07
C ASN A 19 -10.05 -26.44 -13.08
N ALA A 20 -9.70 -26.22 -11.82
CA ALA A 20 -10.50 -25.42 -10.92
C ALA A 20 -10.10 -23.96 -11.15
N PRO A 21 -11.01 -23.07 -11.59
CA PRO A 21 -10.71 -21.65 -11.59
C PRO A 21 -10.43 -21.27 -10.13
N CYS A 22 -9.25 -20.71 -9.86
CA CYS A 22 -9.01 -20.02 -8.61
C CYS A 22 -10.00 -18.86 -8.58
N CYS A 23 -11.16 -19.10 -7.96
CA CYS A 23 -12.26 -18.16 -7.88
C CYS A 23 -11.71 -16.83 -7.41
N GLN A 24 -12.02 -15.77 -8.15
CA GLN A 24 -12.29 -14.47 -7.55
C GLN A 24 -13.35 -14.69 -6.48
N ARG A 25 -12.93 -15.10 -5.27
CA ARG A 25 -13.79 -15.09 -4.10
C ARG A 25 -13.85 -13.64 -3.69
N LEU A 26 -14.70 -12.91 -4.41
CA LEU A 26 -15.33 -11.73 -3.87
C LEU A 26 -15.97 -12.21 -2.56
N PHE A 27 -15.38 -11.84 -1.43
CA PHE A 27 -16.20 -11.74 -0.23
C PHE A 27 -17.41 -10.92 -0.68
N THR A 28 -18.62 -11.50 -0.61
CA THR A 28 -19.82 -10.73 -0.90
C THR A 28 -19.74 -9.50 -0.01
N LYS A 29 -19.57 -8.32 -0.63
CA LYS A 29 -19.51 -7.06 0.11
C LYS A 29 -20.74 -7.07 1.00
N PRO A 30 -20.58 -7.05 2.33
CA PRO A 30 -21.73 -7.17 3.21
C PRO A 30 -22.69 -6.03 2.86
N ASN A 31 -23.98 -6.33 2.70
CA ASN A 31 -25.05 -5.34 2.47
C ASN A 31 -25.23 -4.37 3.67
N ASN A 32 -24.32 -4.39 4.64
CA ASN A 32 -24.30 -3.46 5.75
C ASN A 32 -23.81 -2.10 5.25
N HIS A 33 -24.73 -1.14 5.19
CA HIS A 33 -24.45 0.27 4.90
C HIS A 33 -23.48 0.95 5.89
N THR A 34 -23.11 0.28 6.99
CA THR A 34 -22.19 0.82 7.99
C THR A 34 -20.73 0.73 7.50
N PRO A 35 -20.00 1.85 7.41
CA PRO A 35 -18.59 1.85 7.00
C PRO A 35 -17.71 0.93 7.87
N LEU A 36 -16.68 0.32 7.29
CA LEU A 36 -15.82 -0.66 7.97
C LEU A 36 -15.18 -0.10 9.25
N ILE A 37 -14.71 1.15 9.21
CA ILE A 37 -14.11 1.82 10.39
C ILE A 37 -15.12 1.97 11.54
N HIS A 38 -16.40 2.22 11.23
CA HIS A 38 -17.44 2.30 12.25
C HIS A 38 -17.73 0.93 12.88
N ARG A 39 -17.67 -0.16 12.10
CA ARG A 39 -17.84 -1.53 12.61
C ARG A 39 -16.73 -1.92 13.60
N ILE A 40 -15.47 -1.58 13.30
CA ILE A 40 -14.36 -1.86 14.22
C ILE A 40 -14.37 -0.93 15.44
N ALA A 41 -14.78 0.32 15.31
CA ALA A 41 -14.95 1.24 16.44
C ALA A 41 -16.00 0.71 17.43
N LYS A 42 -17.19 0.32 16.94
CA LYS A 42 -18.21 -0.33 17.77
C LYS A 42 -17.71 -1.63 18.40
N SER A 43 -16.89 -2.40 17.69
CA SER A 43 -16.29 -3.62 18.23
C SER A 43 -15.32 -3.32 19.36
N TYR A 44 -14.56 -2.22 19.27
CA TYR A 44 -13.65 -1.77 20.33
C TYR A 44 -14.40 -1.40 21.61
N GLU A 45 -15.49 -0.63 21.50
CA GLU A 45 -16.32 -0.25 22.65
C GLU A 45 -16.85 -1.47 23.42
N LEU A 46 -17.19 -2.53 22.68
CA LEU A 46 -17.71 -3.77 23.26
C LEU A 46 -16.62 -4.68 23.84
N GLU A 47 -15.41 -4.65 23.27
CA GLU A 47 -14.27 -5.47 23.72
C GLU A 47 -13.56 -4.84 24.93
N PHE A 48 -13.51 -3.51 25.01
CA PHE A 48 -12.79 -2.76 26.04
C PHE A 48 -13.69 -1.74 26.79
N PRO A 49 -14.79 -2.17 27.43
CA PRO A 49 -15.78 -1.25 28.03
C PRO A 49 -15.23 -0.41 29.19
N SER A 50 -14.25 -0.93 29.94
CA SER A 50 -13.62 -0.23 31.07
C SER A 50 -12.66 0.89 30.64
N HIS A 51 -12.23 0.90 29.38
CA HIS A 51 -11.26 1.87 28.85
C HIS A 51 -11.93 3.15 28.31
N GLN A 52 -13.27 3.22 28.35
CA GLN A 52 -14.05 4.42 27.98
C GLN A 52 -14.15 5.47 29.10
N LYS A 53 -13.95 5.10 30.38
CA LYS A 53 -14.28 5.96 31.53
C LYS A 53 -13.35 7.16 31.78
N THR A 54 -12.46 7.51 30.86
CA THR A 54 -11.46 8.59 31.04
C THR A 54 -11.51 9.71 29.99
N THR A 55 -12.61 9.87 29.25
CA THR A 55 -12.80 11.01 28.34
C THR A 55 -13.83 12.06 28.79
N ASP A 56 -14.32 11.99 30.03
CA ASP A 56 -15.08 13.08 30.62
C ASP A 56 -14.13 13.98 31.42
N HIS A 57 -13.68 15.06 30.78
CA HIS A 57 -13.21 16.35 31.32
C HIS A 57 -12.08 16.96 30.47
N ILE A 58 -12.41 17.46 29.27
CA ILE A 58 -11.81 18.69 28.77
C ILE A 58 -12.96 19.62 28.39
N GLY A 59 -12.92 20.82 28.96
CA GLY A 59 -14.04 21.73 29.13
C GLY A 59 -14.61 22.33 27.85
N ASP A 60 -15.89 22.65 27.99
CA ASP A 60 -16.69 23.68 27.34
C ASP A 60 -15.92 24.69 26.46
N ALA A 61 -16.18 24.63 25.15
CA ALA A 61 -16.00 25.76 24.24
C ALA A 61 -17.00 25.67 23.08
N THR A 62 -18.03 26.52 23.20
CA THR A 62 -18.78 27.17 22.10
C THR A 62 -19.42 26.29 21.02
N ARG A 63 -20.65 25.90 21.35
CA ARG A 63 -21.76 25.58 20.45
C ARG A 63 -21.93 26.66 19.34
N SER A 64 -21.39 26.43 18.15
CA SER A 64 -21.76 27.18 16.93
C SER A 64 -22.53 26.26 15.98
N LYS A 65 -23.83 26.54 15.83
CA LYS A 65 -24.68 25.94 14.80
C LYS A 65 -24.37 26.62 13.46
N SER A 66 -23.70 25.94 12.54
CA SER A 66 -23.68 26.38 11.13
C SER A 66 -24.68 25.57 10.31
N ARG A 67 -25.73 26.30 9.95
CA ARG A 67 -26.92 25.96 9.17
C ARG A 67 -26.53 25.75 7.70
N TRP A 68 -26.96 24.64 7.12
CA TRP A 68 -26.98 24.43 5.67
C TRP A 68 -27.90 25.47 5.01
N GLN A 69 -27.38 26.24 4.07
CA GLN A 69 -28.18 27.02 3.13
C GLN A 69 -27.64 26.85 1.72
N ALA A 70 -28.47 26.19 0.90
CA ALA A 70 -28.41 26.21 -0.55
C ALA A 70 -29.06 27.51 -1.07
N LEU A 71 -28.34 28.22 -1.93
CA LEU A 71 -28.80 29.18 -2.95
C LEU A 71 -27.70 29.10 -4.03
N GLY A 72 -27.91 28.85 -5.31
CA GLY A 72 -29.07 29.10 -6.17
C GLY A 72 -28.64 30.08 -7.27
N GLY A 73 -28.37 29.57 -8.48
CA GLY A 73 -28.57 30.25 -9.77
C GLY A 73 -27.64 31.41 -10.18
N GLY A 74 -26.84 31.18 -11.22
CA GLY A 74 -26.21 32.23 -12.05
C GLY A 74 -25.78 31.63 -13.39
N ASN A 75 -26.40 32.08 -14.47
CA ASN A 75 -26.41 31.51 -15.82
C ASN A 75 -25.30 32.12 -16.72
N GLU A 76 -25.08 31.45 -17.87
CA GLU A 76 -24.57 31.95 -19.16
C GLU A 76 -23.11 31.67 -19.60
N ASN A 77 -23.02 30.67 -20.48
CA ASN A 77 -22.58 30.72 -21.89
C ASN A 77 -21.09 30.73 -22.33
N HIS A 78 -20.83 29.71 -23.17
CA HIS A 78 -19.96 29.63 -24.36
C HIS A 78 -18.42 29.68 -24.20
N SER A 79 -17.76 28.55 -24.50
CA SER A 79 -16.93 28.40 -25.72
C SER A 79 -16.21 27.05 -25.75
N PHE A 80 -16.22 26.44 -26.94
CA PHE A 80 -15.40 25.31 -27.39
C PHE A 80 -13.90 25.51 -27.12
N GLY A 81 -13.18 24.42 -26.82
CA GLY A 81 -11.72 24.35 -26.85
C GLY A 81 -11.06 23.97 -25.52
N GLY A 82 -11.39 22.82 -24.94
CA GLY A 82 -10.84 22.39 -23.65
C GLY A 82 -9.48 21.69 -23.78
N THR A 83 -8.40 22.47 -23.63
CA THR A 83 -7.06 21.99 -23.26
C THR A 83 -7.15 20.99 -22.12
N LEU A 84 -6.35 19.91 -22.20
CA LEU A 84 -6.23 18.83 -21.22
C LEU A 84 -5.66 19.35 -19.89
N VAL A 85 -6.45 20.12 -19.16
CA VAL A 85 -6.17 20.52 -17.78
C VAL A 85 -6.46 19.30 -16.93
N ALA A 86 -5.41 18.56 -16.57
CA ALA A 86 -5.45 17.68 -15.41
C ALA A 86 -5.85 18.57 -14.23
N THR A 87 -7.13 18.52 -13.85
CA THR A 87 -7.60 19.24 -12.67
C THR A 87 -6.87 18.66 -11.47
N THR A 88 -6.22 19.56 -10.75
CA THR A 88 -5.32 19.38 -9.62
C THR A 88 -6.05 18.88 -8.38
N VAL A 89 -6.80 17.80 -8.51
CA VAL A 89 -7.24 17.01 -7.37
C VAL A 89 -6.38 15.75 -7.40
N ASN A 90 -5.18 15.84 -6.84
CA ASN A 90 -4.29 14.71 -6.50
C ASN A 90 -4.96 13.82 -5.43
N ARG A 91 -6.18 13.35 -5.69
CA ARG A 91 -6.93 12.48 -4.79
C ARG A 91 -7.65 11.43 -5.61
N ILE A 92 -7.60 10.22 -5.09
CA ILE A 92 -8.43 9.12 -5.55
C ILE A 92 -9.85 9.42 -5.04
N PRO A 93 -10.90 9.37 -5.89
CA PRO A 93 -12.27 9.48 -5.43
C PRO A 93 -12.57 8.43 -4.33
N ASP A 94 -13.29 8.81 -3.29
CA ASP A 94 -13.56 7.91 -2.14
C ASP A 94 -14.26 6.62 -2.60
N GLU A 95 -15.16 6.70 -3.59
CA GLU A 95 -15.85 5.55 -4.21
C GLU A 95 -14.87 4.60 -4.91
N THR A 96 -13.96 5.15 -5.72
CA THR A 96 -12.89 4.39 -6.39
C THR A 96 -11.98 3.70 -5.36
N TYR A 97 -11.62 4.39 -4.28
CA TYR A 97 -10.81 3.81 -3.22
C TYR A 97 -11.57 2.70 -2.47
N ASP A 98 -12.82 2.95 -2.08
CA ASP A 98 -13.66 2.00 -1.34
C ASP A 98 -14.00 0.75 -2.17
N GLU A 99 -13.92 0.84 -3.48
CA GLU A 99 -14.16 -0.30 -4.36
C GLU A 99 -12.90 -1.09 -4.70
N TYR A 100 -11.79 -0.42 -5.01
CA TYR A 100 -10.63 -1.05 -5.65
C TYR A 100 -9.34 -1.00 -4.82
N SER A 101 -9.31 -0.30 -3.68
CA SER A 101 -8.07 -0.19 -2.90
C SER A 101 -7.62 -1.54 -2.32
N ARG A 102 -6.30 -1.74 -2.26
CA ARG A 102 -5.60 -2.99 -1.93
C ARG A 102 -4.35 -2.69 -1.11
N THR A 103 -3.61 -3.72 -0.72
CA THR A 103 -2.42 -3.61 0.13
C THR A 103 -1.35 -2.68 -0.44
N PHE A 104 -0.97 -2.82 -1.72
CA PHE A 104 0.04 -1.94 -2.36
C PHE A 104 -0.36 -0.47 -2.47
N HIS A 105 -1.65 -0.16 -2.35
CA HIS A 105 -2.11 1.23 -2.32
C HIS A 105 -1.73 1.97 -1.03
N MET A 106 -1.01 1.33 -0.10
CA MET A 106 -0.37 1.99 1.04
C MET A 106 0.57 3.14 0.65
N VAL A 107 1.10 3.14 -0.58
CA VAL A 107 1.95 4.24 -1.08
C VAL A 107 1.24 5.58 -1.15
N LEU A 108 -0.10 5.63 -1.03
CA LEU A 108 -0.84 6.89 -0.91
C LEU A 108 -0.38 7.73 0.30
N LEU A 109 0.17 7.07 1.33
CA LEU A 109 0.65 7.71 2.55
C LEU A 109 2.04 8.34 2.37
N ASP A 110 2.71 8.11 1.24
CA ASP A 110 4.00 8.71 0.92
C ASP A 110 3.79 9.87 -0.06
N PRO A 111 4.12 11.11 0.34
CA PRO A 111 3.86 12.31 -0.46
C PRO A 111 4.69 12.38 -1.76
N SER A 112 5.70 11.51 -1.94
CA SER A 112 6.48 11.43 -3.18
C SER A 112 5.73 10.70 -4.32
N TYR A 113 4.63 10.03 -4.03
CA TYR A 113 3.77 9.40 -5.02
C TYR A 113 2.75 10.39 -5.58
N GLN A 114 2.45 10.22 -6.86
CA GLN A 114 1.46 11.01 -7.59
C GLN A 114 0.24 10.14 -7.92
N VAL A 115 -0.90 10.80 -8.11
CA VAL A 115 -2.15 10.17 -8.52
C VAL A 115 -2.51 10.66 -9.91
N TYR A 116 -2.81 9.73 -10.81
CA TYR A 116 -3.53 10.04 -12.04
C TYR A 116 -4.97 9.55 -11.88
N THR A 117 -5.93 10.46 -11.98
CA THR A 117 -7.37 10.14 -12.01
C THR A 117 -7.89 10.47 -13.40
N SER A 118 -8.55 9.49 -14.01
CA SER A 118 -9.13 9.62 -15.34
C SER A 118 -10.19 10.74 -15.36
N PRO A 119 -10.08 11.72 -16.26
CA PRO A 119 -11.08 12.78 -16.40
C PRO A 119 -12.41 12.29 -16.99
N THR A 120 -12.44 11.08 -17.57
CA THR A 120 -13.62 10.44 -18.15
C THR A 120 -14.25 9.41 -17.20
N GLY A 121 -13.68 9.23 -16.01
CA GLY A 121 -14.22 8.32 -14.99
C GLY A 121 -13.76 6.87 -15.12
N HIS A 122 -12.76 6.54 -15.95
CA HIS A 122 -12.26 5.17 -16.10
C HIS A 122 -11.47 4.65 -14.88
N GLY A 123 -11.22 5.48 -13.86
CA GLY A 123 -10.55 5.08 -12.62
C GLY A 123 -9.27 5.87 -12.32
N SER A 124 -8.46 5.35 -11.38
CA SER A 124 -7.25 6.01 -10.89
C SER A 124 -6.05 5.07 -10.81
N VAL A 125 -4.85 5.61 -10.96
CA VAL A 125 -3.57 4.93 -10.67
C VAL A 125 -2.69 5.78 -9.78
N MET A 126 -1.88 5.11 -8.96
CA MET A 126 -0.79 5.76 -8.23
C MET A 126 0.54 5.45 -8.89
N TYR A 127 1.40 6.44 -9.00
CA TYR A 127 2.65 6.28 -9.72
C TYR A 127 3.77 7.17 -9.19
N LYS A 128 5.00 6.81 -9.55
CA LYS A 128 6.20 7.63 -9.42
C LYS A 128 6.97 7.59 -10.73
N ILE A 129 7.65 8.68 -11.08
CA ILE A 129 8.48 8.74 -12.28
C ILE A 129 9.94 8.66 -11.86
N GLU A 130 10.62 7.59 -12.28
CA GLU A 130 12.04 7.36 -12.02
C GLU A 130 12.70 6.87 -13.31
N ASN A 131 13.91 7.35 -13.61
CA ASN A 131 14.70 6.90 -14.77
C ASN A 131 13.89 6.84 -16.10
N GLU A 132 13.21 7.94 -16.43
CA GLU A 132 12.33 8.07 -17.61
C GLU A 132 11.22 7.00 -17.70
N THR A 133 10.84 6.42 -16.57
CA THR A 133 9.81 5.39 -16.46
C THR A 133 8.75 5.82 -15.47
N MET A 134 7.50 5.83 -15.92
CA MET A 134 6.35 5.91 -15.01
C MET A 134 6.12 4.51 -14.41
N VAL A 135 6.34 4.37 -13.12
CA VAL A 135 6.09 3.12 -12.38
C VAL A 135 4.74 3.27 -11.69
N VAL A 136 3.74 2.54 -12.16
CA VAL A 136 2.44 2.43 -11.50
C VAL A 136 2.55 1.41 -10.36
N VAL A 137 2.06 1.77 -9.17
CA VAL A 137 2.13 0.93 -7.98
C VAL A 137 0.75 0.50 -7.52
N GLY A 138 0.58 -0.81 -7.34
CA GLY A 138 -0.71 -1.44 -7.11
C GLY A 138 -1.51 -1.66 -8.40
N ASP A 139 -2.59 -2.42 -8.27
CA ASP A 139 -3.57 -2.63 -9.34
C ASP A 139 -4.22 -1.28 -9.74
N PRO A 140 -4.39 -0.96 -11.03
CA PRO A 140 -5.23 0.17 -11.41
C PRO A 140 -6.61 0.08 -10.75
N MET A 141 -7.02 1.17 -10.09
CA MET A 141 -8.28 1.23 -9.35
C MET A 141 -9.42 1.55 -10.31
N CYS A 142 -9.87 0.52 -11.04
CA CYS A 142 -10.90 0.62 -12.06
C CYS A 142 -11.68 -0.69 -12.22
N GLY A 143 -12.84 -0.59 -12.86
CA GLY A 143 -13.59 -1.74 -13.36
C GLY A 143 -12.77 -2.51 -14.41
N LYS A 144 -13.10 -3.80 -14.59
CA LYS A 144 -12.42 -4.65 -15.60
C LYS A 144 -12.57 -4.10 -17.02
N ASP A 145 -13.74 -3.55 -17.34
CA ASP A 145 -14.06 -3.04 -18.66
C ASP A 145 -13.38 -1.68 -18.92
N ASP A 146 -13.09 -0.91 -17.86
CA ASP A 146 -12.43 0.40 -17.95
C ASP A 146 -10.90 0.31 -18.04
N LEU A 147 -10.30 -0.83 -17.67
CA LEU A 147 -8.85 -1.00 -17.62
C LEU A 147 -8.16 -0.68 -18.96
N GLY A 148 -8.76 -1.08 -20.08
CA GLY A 148 -8.24 -0.77 -21.41
C GLY A 148 -8.19 0.73 -21.66
N SER A 149 -9.31 1.41 -21.46
CA SER A 149 -9.48 2.85 -21.68
C SER A 149 -8.59 3.68 -20.75
N LEU A 150 -8.48 3.29 -19.47
CA LEU A 150 -7.60 3.94 -18.50
C LEU A 150 -6.12 3.85 -18.93
N LEU A 151 -5.68 2.69 -19.44
CA LEU A 151 -4.30 2.52 -19.91
C LEU A 151 -4.00 3.31 -21.19
N GLU A 152 -4.97 3.48 -22.08
CA GLU A 152 -4.85 4.37 -23.25
C GLU A 152 -4.73 5.84 -22.84
N GLU A 153 -5.49 6.27 -21.83
CA GLU A 153 -5.38 7.60 -21.24
C GLU A 153 -4.00 7.83 -20.60
N ILE A 154 -3.47 6.85 -19.87
CA ILE A 154 -2.12 6.89 -19.32
C ILE A 154 -1.08 6.94 -20.44
N GLU A 155 -1.25 6.21 -21.55
CA GLU A 155 -0.35 6.31 -22.72
C GLU A 155 -0.35 7.74 -23.29
N LYS A 156 -1.52 8.37 -23.44
CA LYS A 156 -1.64 9.77 -23.90
C LYS A 156 -0.98 10.74 -22.91
N PHE A 157 -1.26 10.59 -21.62
CA PHE A 157 -0.70 11.41 -20.55
C PHE A 157 0.84 11.39 -20.57
N ARG A 158 1.43 10.19 -20.66
CA ARG A 158 2.89 10.00 -20.76
C ARG A 158 3.52 10.64 -21.99
N ASN A 159 2.81 10.66 -23.11
CA ASN A 159 3.30 11.20 -24.37
C ASN A 159 3.21 12.74 -24.45
N LEU A 160 2.25 13.36 -23.75
CA LEU A 160 2.03 14.81 -23.79
C LEU A 160 2.94 15.59 -22.84
N ARG A 161 3.38 14.97 -21.74
CA ARG A 161 4.04 15.67 -20.62
C ARG A 161 5.56 15.56 -20.60
N HIS A 162 6.16 14.70 -21.41
CA HIS A 162 7.61 14.48 -21.39
C HIS A 162 8.25 14.56 -22.79
N PRO A 163 9.36 15.33 -22.94
CA PRO A 163 10.08 15.44 -24.20
C PRO A 163 10.67 14.08 -24.64
N THR A 164 11.03 13.22 -23.68
CA THR A 164 11.38 11.82 -23.89
C THR A 164 10.19 10.95 -23.45
N LYS A 165 9.43 10.39 -24.40
CA LYS A 165 8.25 9.55 -24.12
C LYS A 165 8.52 8.57 -22.97
N LEU A 166 7.86 8.76 -21.82
CA LEU A 166 8.11 7.95 -20.63
C LEU A 166 7.81 6.48 -20.92
N LYS A 167 8.67 5.58 -20.45
CA LYS A 167 8.37 4.15 -20.37
C LYS A 167 7.31 3.89 -19.29
N LEU A 168 6.79 2.67 -19.25
CA LEU A 168 5.78 2.25 -18.26
C LEU A 168 6.20 0.93 -17.64
N ALA A 169 6.01 0.81 -16.34
CA ALA A 169 6.13 -0.43 -15.60
C ALA A 169 5.05 -0.47 -14.51
N PHE A 170 4.71 -1.67 -14.05
CA PHE A 170 3.80 -1.87 -12.93
C PHE A 170 4.49 -2.65 -11.83
N MET A 171 4.24 -2.30 -10.57
CA MET A 171 4.81 -2.95 -9.39
C MET A 171 3.71 -3.26 -8.38
N GLY A 172 3.68 -4.49 -7.88
CA GLY A 172 2.74 -4.90 -6.83
C GLY A 172 1.30 -5.06 -7.33
N VAL A 173 1.13 -5.45 -8.60
CA VAL A 173 -0.18 -5.79 -9.18
C VAL A 173 -0.53 -7.24 -8.88
N GLY A 174 -1.84 -7.53 -8.80
CA GLY A 174 -2.36 -8.86 -8.49
C GLY A 174 -2.63 -9.72 -9.73
N GLN A 175 -3.08 -10.96 -9.48
CA GLN A 175 -3.36 -11.96 -10.52
C GLN A 175 -4.35 -11.50 -11.60
N SER A 176 -5.35 -10.69 -11.25
CA SER A 176 -6.34 -10.18 -12.22
C SER A 176 -5.69 -9.32 -13.30
N PHE A 177 -4.67 -8.54 -12.94
CA PHE A 177 -3.93 -7.74 -13.91
C PHE A 177 -3.04 -8.59 -14.82
N ILE A 178 -2.55 -9.73 -14.33
CA ILE A 178 -1.77 -10.67 -15.15
C ILE A 178 -2.60 -11.25 -16.29
N GLN A 179 -3.88 -11.54 -16.07
CA GLN A 179 -4.77 -11.98 -17.15
C GLN A 179 -4.82 -10.96 -18.28
N TYR A 180 -4.89 -9.66 -17.95
CA TYR A 180 -4.82 -8.58 -18.94
C TYR A 180 -3.44 -8.53 -19.62
N ALA A 181 -2.35 -8.61 -18.83
CA ALA A 181 -0.98 -8.60 -19.33
C ALA A 181 -0.72 -9.74 -20.35
N ASP A 182 -1.23 -10.94 -20.08
CA ASP A 182 -1.17 -12.09 -20.98
C ASP A 182 -1.85 -11.79 -22.32
N THR A 183 -3.04 -11.17 -22.32
CA THR A 183 -3.73 -10.78 -23.58
C THR A 183 -2.93 -9.78 -24.41
N LYS A 184 -2.08 -8.97 -23.77
CA LYS A 184 -1.20 -8.00 -24.43
C LYS A 184 0.20 -8.56 -24.73
N GLY A 185 0.48 -9.80 -24.32
CA GLY A 185 1.79 -10.44 -24.45
C GLY A 185 2.89 -9.74 -23.65
N TRP A 186 2.57 -9.08 -22.55
CA TRP A 186 3.53 -8.40 -21.68
C TRP A 186 4.30 -9.37 -20.81
N ASP A 187 5.54 -9.02 -20.46
CA ASP A 187 6.36 -9.85 -19.58
C ASP A 187 6.12 -9.46 -18.11
N TYR A 188 6.17 -10.43 -17.20
CA TYR A 188 6.02 -10.19 -15.77
C TYR A 188 6.88 -11.11 -14.92
N ILE A 189 7.11 -10.68 -13.67
CA ILE A 189 7.85 -11.42 -12.64
C ILE A 189 6.98 -11.48 -11.39
N GLU A 190 6.66 -12.68 -10.93
CA GLU A 190 6.08 -12.91 -9.61
C GLU A 190 7.16 -12.76 -8.54
N PHE A 191 7.00 -11.84 -7.59
CA PHE A 191 8.07 -11.50 -6.64
C PHE A 191 7.73 -11.79 -5.17
N GLY A 192 6.46 -12.06 -4.87
CA GLY A 192 6.03 -12.32 -3.52
C GLY A 192 4.53 -12.54 -3.43
N SER A 193 4.07 -12.70 -2.20
CA SER A 193 2.67 -12.89 -1.88
C SER A 193 2.22 -11.93 -0.78
N GLU A 194 0.98 -11.48 -0.86
CA GLU A 194 0.30 -10.84 0.25
C GLU A 194 0.00 -11.88 1.33
N ARG A 195 0.39 -11.59 2.57
CA ARG A 195 0.08 -12.43 3.73
C ARG A 195 -1.18 -11.92 4.39
N VAL A 196 -2.18 -12.77 4.51
CA VAL A 196 -3.51 -12.37 5.02
C VAL A 196 -3.90 -13.26 6.19
N VAL A 197 -4.38 -12.65 7.27
CA VAL A 197 -5.06 -13.37 8.36
C VAL A 197 -6.55 -13.32 8.12
N ASN A 198 -7.23 -14.46 8.29
CA ASN A 198 -8.68 -14.51 8.39
C ASN A 198 -9.12 -14.55 9.86
N PRO A 199 -9.59 -13.43 10.45
CA PRO A 199 -9.95 -13.40 11.86
C PRO A 199 -11.08 -14.37 12.23
N MET A 200 -11.97 -14.71 11.30
CA MET A 200 -13.15 -15.54 11.57
C MET A 200 -12.79 -16.99 11.94
N ARG A 201 -11.69 -17.52 11.42
CA ARG A 201 -11.28 -18.93 11.56
C ARG A 201 -9.81 -19.11 11.94
N ASN A 202 -9.25 -18.11 12.63
CA ASN A 202 -7.84 -18.09 12.98
C ASN A 202 -7.52 -18.95 14.22
N ALA A 203 -6.55 -19.87 14.07
CA ALA A 203 -6.14 -20.80 15.13
C ALA A 203 -5.60 -20.11 16.42
N VAL A 204 -5.02 -18.90 16.33
CA VAL A 204 -4.61 -18.14 17.53
C VAL A 204 -5.85 -17.68 18.29
N LEU A 205 -6.81 -17.07 17.61
CA LEU A 205 -8.05 -16.60 18.25
C LEU A 205 -8.98 -17.75 18.70
N GLU A 206 -8.82 -18.95 18.16
CA GLU A 206 -9.49 -20.18 18.62
C GLU A 206 -8.74 -20.90 19.74
N ASN A 207 -7.66 -20.30 20.27
CA ASN A 207 -6.80 -20.88 21.31
C ASN A 207 -6.15 -22.24 20.94
N GLN A 208 -6.07 -22.56 19.64
CA GLN A 208 -5.42 -23.76 19.11
C GLN A 208 -3.92 -23.55 18.86
N ALA A 209 -3.48 -22.30 18.72
CA ALA A 209 -2.08 -21.92 18.54
C ALA A 209 -1.70 -20.69 19.37
N GLY A 210 -0.40 -20.44 19.54
CA GLY A 210 0.07 -19.18 20.13
C GLY A 210 -0.17 -19.02 21.64
N LYS A 211 -0.41 -20.09 22.40
CA LYS A 211 -0.74 -20.04 23.85
C LYS A 211 0.18 -19.11 24.66
N ARG A 212 1.50 -19.23 24.50
CA ARG A 212 2.46 -18.34 25.19
C ARG A 212 2.28 -16.86 24.84
N MET A 213 2.05 -16.56 23.56
CA MET A 213 1.78 -15.20 23.09
C MET A 213 0.48 -14.67 23.71
N LEU A 214 -0.59 -15.48 23.72
CA LEU A 214 -1.87 -15.11 24.32
C LEU A 214 -1.76 -14.87 25.82
N THR A 215 -1.02 -15.71 26.56
CA THR A 215 -0.75 -15.51 27.99
C THR A 215 0.02 -14.20 28.21
N GLN A 216 1.00 -13.88 27.36
CA GLN A 216 1.71 -12.60 27.43
C GLN A 216 0.75 -11.43 27.19
N CYS A 217 -0.11 -11.50 26.16
CA CYS A 217 -1.11 -10.46 25.89
C CYS A 217 -2.07 -10.27 27.08
N GLN A 218 -2.52 -11.37 27.71
CA GLN A 218 -3.36 -11.33 28.90
C GLN A 218 -2.63 -10.68 30.08
N HIS A 219 -1.36 -11.03 30.30
CA HIS A 219 -0.54 -10.42 31.34
C HIS A 219 -0.38 -8.91 31.13
N LEU A 220 -0.11 -8.46 29.90
CA LEU A 220 0.02 -7.04 29.56
C LEU A 220 -1.28 -6.26 29.75
N LEU A 221 -2.44 -6.90 29.61
CA LEU A 221 -3.75 -6.30 29.86
C LEU A 221 -4.18 -6.35 31.34
N ASP A 222 -3.40 -6.97 32.23
CA ASP A 222 -3.67 -6.91 33.68
C ASP A 222 -3.54 -5.45 34.14
N PRO A 223 -4.55 -4.86 34.81
CA PRO A 223 -4.50 -3.49 35.31
C PRO A 223 -3.24 -3.17 36.14
N LYS A 224 -2.62 -4.17 36.77
CA LYS A 224 -1.36 -4.04 37.53
C LYS A 224 -0.17 -3.64 36.65
N GLN A 225 -0.23 -3.90 35.35
CA GLN A 225 0.82 -3.49 34.41
C GLN A 225 0.73 -2.01 34.02
N GLY A 226 -0.39 -1.34 34.33
CA GLY A 226 -0.58 0.08 34.02
C GLY A 226 -0.76 0.40 32.53
N LEU A 227 -0.77 -0.60 31.64
CA LEU A 227 -1.01 -0.41 30.21
C LEU A 227 -2.50 -0.29 29.91
N LYS A 228 -2.85 0.63 29.01
CA LYS A 228 -4.23 0.85 28.54
C LYS A 228 -4.30 0.73 27.03
N MET A 229 -5.26 -0.04 26.55
CA MET A 229 -5.61 -0.07 25.12
C MET A 229 -6.43 1.16 24.77
N GLY A 230 -6.10 1.78 23.64
CA GLY A 230 -6.84 2.88 23.04
C GLY A 230 -7.18 2.60 21.59
N PHE A 231 -8.26 3.24 21.12
CA PHE A 231 -8.67 3.27 19.71
C PHE A 231 -8.87 4.71 19.27
N TYR A 232 -8.32 5.07 18.12
CA TYR A 232 -8.46 6.39 17.54
C TYR A 232 -8.79 6.28 16.06
N ALA A 233 -9.88 6.91 15.63
CA ALA A 233 -10.29 6.99 14.24
C ALA A 233 -10.72 8.44 13.98
N PRO A 234 -9.88 9.28 13.37
CA PRO A 234 -10.17 10.70 13.17
C PRO A 234 -11.50 10.97 12.47
N SER A 235 -11.94 10.05 11.60
CA SER A 235 -13.24 10.13 10.91
C SER A 235 -14.47 9.91 11.81
N ILE A 236 -14.26 9.41 13.03
CA ILE A 236 -15.32 9.15 14.02
C ILE A 236 -15.16 10.09 15.22
N SER A 237 -13.96 10.15 15.80
CA SER A 237 -13.69 10.90 17.03
C SER A 237 -13.37 12.38 16.80
N GLY A 238 -13.20 12.81 15.55
CA GLY A 238 -12.61 14.11 15.23
C GLY A 238 -11.10 14.13 15.44
N ILE A 239 -10.49 15.29 15.16
CA ILE A 239 -9.04 15.49 15.27
C ILE A 239 -8.65 15.70 16.73
N ASN A 240 -7.75 14.86 17.24
CA ASN A 240 -7.08 15.05 18.52
C ASN A 240 -5.59 15.34 18.29
N SER A 241 -5.23 16.63 18.20
CA SER A 241 -3.87 17.03 17.83
C SER A 241 -2.78 16.52 18.78
N HIS A 242 -3.08 16.42 20.08
CA HIS A 242 -2.10 15.91 21.06
C HIS A 242 -1.80 14.42 20.82
N LEU A 243 -2.86 13.61 20.65
CA LEU A 243 -2.69 12.19 20.35
C LEU A 243 -2.03 11.96 18.99
N GLU A 244 -2.41 12.74 17.96
CA GLU A 244 -1.77 12.65 16.65
C GLU A 244 -0.27 12.94 16.74
N GLN A 245 0.12 13.98 17.49
CA GLN A 245 1.53 14.31 17.72
C GLN A 245 2.29 13.18 18.45
N GLN A 246 1.69 12.55 19.46
CA GLN A 246 2.32 11.42 20.15
C GLN A 246 2.48 10.19 19.23
N LEU A 247 1.50 9.92 18.36
CA LEU A 247 1.56 8.82 17.40
C LEU A 247 2.59 9.06 16.28
N GLU A 248 2.68 10.30 15.78
CA GLU A 248 3.72 10.75 14.85
C GLU A 248 5.11 10.62 15.49
N GLN A 249 5.29 11.10 16.72
CA GLN A 249 6.57 11.00 17.42
C GLN A 249 7.01 9.54 17.58
N LEU A 250 6.10 8.64 17.98
CA LEU A 250 6.40 7.20 18.07
C LEU A 250 6.83 6.62 16.70
N TYR A 251 6.17 7.03 15.62
CA TYR A 251 6.51 6.58 14.27
C TYR A 251 7.90 7.04 13.85
N ASP A 252 8.21 8.32 14.07
CA ASP A 252 9.49 8.92 13.70
C ASP A 252 10.63 8.36 14.54
N ASP A 253 10.45 8.21 15.87
CA ASP A 253 11.43 7.58 16.75
C ASP A 253 11.75 6.14 16.31
N TRP A 254 10.70 5.36 15.95
CA TRP A 254 10.88 4.00 15.46
C TRP A 254 11.60 3.96 14.12
N ARG A 255 11.29 4.90 13.21
CA ARG A 255 11.97 5.03 11.92
C ARG A 255 13.45 5.37 12.11
N ASP A 256 13.74 6.35 12.95
CA ASP A 256 15.10 6.82 13.21
C ASP A 256 15.94 5.74 13.90
N ALA A 257 15.37 5.03 14.88
CA ALA A 257 16.04 3.90 15.53
C ALA A 257 16.35 2.75 14.57
N LYS A 258 15.55 2.58 13.50
CA LYS A 258 15.87 1.64 12.42
C LYS A 258 16.88 2.21 11.42
N GLY A 259 16.75 3.47 11.02
CA GLY A 259 17.69 4.14 10.09
C GLY A 259 19.09 4.28 10.67
N ALA A 260 19.23 4.45 11.99
CA ALA A 260 20.49 4.51 12.71
C ALA A 260 21.22 3.14 12.79
N LYS A 261 20.55 2.02 12.50
CA LYS A 261 21.18 0.71 12.39
C LYS A 261 21.92 0.59 11.04
N LYS A 262 23.12 1.16 11.02
CA LYS A 262 24.23 1.05 10.05
C LYS A 262 24.04 1.70 8.67
N SER A 263 24.92 2.66 8.41
CA SER A 263 25.30 3.25 7.12
C SER A 263 25.95 2.23 6.14
N GLY A 264 25.29 1.10 5.92
CA GLY A 264 25.74 0.00 5.05
C GLY A 264 24.70 -1.12 4.90
N ASP A 265 23.73 -1.22 5.81
CA ASP A 265 22.58 -2.12 5.70
C ASP A 265 21.33 -1.28 5.35
N ALA A 266 21.30 -0.73 4.14
CA ALA A 266 20.13 -0.01 3.64
C ALA A 266 18.94 -0.97 3.53
N GLN A 267 18.13 -1.03 4.59
CA GLN A 267 16.88 -1.78 4.57
C GLN A 267 15.95 -1.18 3.52
N ALA A 268 15.32 -2.02 2.70
CA ALA A 268 14.29 -1.58 1.76
C ALA A 268 13.09 -0.97 2.52
N PHE A 269 13.17 0.34 2.80
CA PHE A 269 12.06 1.13 3.30
C PHE A 269 11.28 1.60 2.11
N ILE A 270 10.14 0.97 1.84
CA ILE A 270 9.35 1.33 0.67
C ILE A 270 8.92 2.80 0.70
N THR A 271 8.88 3.48 1.85
CA THR A 271 8.25 4.82 1.96
C THR A 271 8.42 5.41 3.37
N ALA A 272 8.52 6.74 3.47
CA ALA A 272 8.30 7.48 4.72
C ALA A 272 6.85 7.98 4.73
N TYR A 273 6.05 7.54 5.70
CA TYR A 273 4.62 7.84 5.73
C TYR A 273 4.30 9.15 6.43
N ASP A 274 3.43 9.94 5.81
CA ASP A 274 2.47 10.77 6.54
C ASP A 274 1.30 9.86 6.95
N ILE A 275 1.38 9.32 8.17
CA ILE A 275 0.40 8.37 8.72
C ILE A 275 -1.01 8.98 8.87
N PHE A 276 -1.15 10.30 8.75
CA PHE A 276 -2.44 10.99 8.83
C PHE A 276 -2.86 11.67 7.49
N SER A 277 -2.14 11.46 6.40
CA SER A 277 -2.53 11.96 5.06
C SER A 277 -3.90 11.45 4.59
N TYR A 278 -4.37 10.32 5.14
CA TYR A 278 -5.63 9.66 4.72
C TYR A 278 -6.53 9.26 5.89
N ARG A 279 -6.67 10.16 6.87
CA ARG A 279 -7.50 10.06 8.09
C ARG A 279 -8.87 9.41 7.90
N ARG A 280 -9.55 9.64 6.77
CA ARG A 280 -10.90 9.11 6.53
C ARG A 280 -10.96 7.59 6.46
N LYS A 281 -9.87 6.94 6.04
CA LYS A 281 -9.79 5.49 5.79
C LYS A 281 -8.78 4.80 6.71
N THR A 282 -8.36 5.48 7.79
CA THR A 282 -7.36 4.98 8.73
C THR A 282 -7.90 5.04 10.16
N ALA A 283 -7.64 3.98 10.92
CA ALA A 283 -7.82 3.92 12.36
C ALA A 283 -6.52 3.45 13.03
N PHE A 284 -6.40 3.68 14.33
CA PHE A 284 -5.24 3.33 15.13
C PHE A 284 -5.69 2.58 16.37
N LEU A 285 -5.04 1.45 16.62
CA LEU A 285 -4.96 0.88 17.96
C LEU A 285 -3.67 1.35 18.59
N TYR A 286 -3.72 1.74 19.85
CA TYR A 286 -2.52 2.16 20.57
C TYR A 286 -2.52 1.64 22.00
N ILE A 287 -1.34 1.53 22.58
CA ILE A 287 -1.14 1.26 24.00
C ILE A 287 -0.54 2.51 24.62
N SER A 288 -1.16 3.02 25.68
CA SER A 288 -0.53 3.98 26.58
C SER A 288 -0.10 3.33 27.88
N ASP A 289 0.91 3.88 28.52
CA ASP A 289 1.34 3.48 29.86
C ASP A 289 0.58 4.25 30.97
N SER A 290 1.04 4.08 32.21
CA SER A 290 0.44 4.74 33.38
C SER A 290 0.62 6.25 33.40
N GLU A 291 1.61 6.78 32.68
CA GLU A 291 1.90 8.21 32.56
C GLU A 291 1.11 8.84 31.39
N GLY A 292 0.52 8.01 30.53
CA GLY A 292 -0.25 8.44 29.37
C GLY A 292 0.60 8.53 28.09
N GLU A 293 1.85 8.08 28.14
CA GLU A 293 2.74 8.05 26.98
C GLU A 293 2.45 6.84 26.09
N ILE A 294 2.60 7.00 24.78
CA ILE A 294 2.28 5.94 23.81
C ILE A 294 3.43 4.93 23.76
N ALA A 295 3.18 3.73 24.29
CA ALA A 295 4.10 2.60 24.26
C ALA A 295 4.08 1.83 22.93
N GLY A 296 3.02 1.94 22.14
CA GLY A 296 2.96 1.30 20.83
C GLY A 296 1.69 1.61 20.04
N MET A 297 1.73 1.35 18.74
CA MET A 297 0.59 1.53 17.86
C MET A 297 0.51 0.48 16.74
N ALA A 298 -0.71 0.21 16.28
CA ALA A 298 -1.00 -0.48 15.04
C ALA A 298 -1.98 0.36 14.21
N MET A 299 -1.53 0.78 13.03
CA MET A 299 -2.36 1.51 12.08
C MET A 299 -3.15 0.52 11.22
N LEU A 300 -4.46 0.72 11.13
CA LEU A 300 -5.40 -0.08 10.36
C LEU A 300 -5.97 0.77 9.21
N ARG A 301 -5.46 0.55 8.00
CA ARG A 301 -5.96 1.21 6.78
C ARG A 301 -7.01 0.34 6.11
N GLN A 302 -8.15 0.92 5.76
CA GLN A 302 -9.23 0.22 5.06
C GLN A 302 -8.78 -0.24 3.66
N LEU A 303 -9.14 -1.47 3.30
CA LEU A 303 -9.02 -2.05 1.96
C LEU A 303 -10.41 -2.23 1.34
N GLY A 304 -10.63 -1.60 0.19
CA GLY A 304 -11.91 -1.59 -0.50
C GLY A 304 -12.22 -2.91 -1.20
N ALA A 305 -11.26 -3.43 -1.97
CA ALA A 305 -11.46 -4.61 -2.81
C ALA A 305 -11.81 -5.86 -1.99
N GLU A 306 -11.17 -6.04 -0.83
CA GLU A 306 -11.38 -7.19 0.05
C GLU A 306 -12.33 -6.89 1.21
N SER A 307 -12.83 -5.66 1.33
CA SER A 307 -13.65 -5.19 2.46
C SER A 307 -13.01 -5.50 3.82
N GLY A 308 -11.73 -5.16 3.94
CA GLY A 308 -10.87 -5.54 5.06
C GLY A 308 -9.99 -4.40 5.54
N PHE A 309 -8.93 -4.74 6.27
CA PHE A 309 -7.91 -3.80 6.70
C PHE A 309 -6.50 -4.30 6.35
N TYR A 310 -5.60 -3.36 6.15
CA TYR A 310 -4.17 -3.55 6.11
C TYR A 310 -3.56 -2.98 7.39
N VAL A 311 -2.73 -3.78 8.08
CA VAL A 311 -2.00 -3.33 9.28
C VAL A 311 -0.56 -2.98 8.96
N ASP A 312 -0.24 -1.69 8.98
CA ASP A 312 1.13 -1.15 8.85
C ASP A 312 1.11 0.37 9.08
N PRO A 313 1.94 0.95 9.94
CA PRO A 313 2.89 0.28 10.83
C PRO A 313 2.21 -0.45 12.00
N CYS A 314 2.85 -1.50 12.50
CA CYS A 314 2.58 -2.09 13.82
C CYS A 314 3.89 -2.12 14.62
N ILE A 315 4.01 -1.17 15.55
CA ILE A 315 5.29 -0.78 16.17
C ILE A 315 5.11 -0.54 17.68
N ALA A 316 6.23 -0.60 18.40
CA ALA A 316 6.30 -0.30 19.81
C ALA A 316 7.52 0.59 20.07
N SER A 317 7.45 1.40 21.12
CA SER A 317 8.57 2.23 21.57
C SER A 317 9.74 1.35 22.04
N GLY A 318 10.94 1.92 22.07
CA GLY A 318 12.12 1.19 22.57
C GLY A 318 12.03 0.79 24.05
N SER A 319 11.24 1.52 24.83
CA SER A 319 10.97 1.28 26.26
C SER A 319 9.78 0.36 26.52
N ALA A 320 9.00 0.01 25.49
CA ALA A 320 7.79 -0.76 25.64
C ALA A 320 8.05 -2.18 26.19
N PRO A 321 7.17 -2.71 27.05
CA PRO A 321 7.23 -4.10 27.46
C PRO A 321 7.20 -5.06 26.27
N LYS A 322 7.90 -6.19 26.39
CA LYS A 322 7.88 -7.23 25.36
C LYS A 322 6.46 -7.75 25.16
N GLY A 323 6.02 -7.84 23.90
CA GLY A 323 4.70 -8.34 23.54
C GLY A 323 3.68 -7.26 23.15
N VAL A 324 4.02 -5.96 23.21
CA VAL A 324 3.10 -4.87 22.85
C VAL A 324 2.62 -4.97 21.41
N THR A 325 3.49 -5.28 20.44
CA THR A 325 3.08 -5.45 19.04
C THR A 325 2.22 -6.71 18.84
N GLU A 326 2.52 -7.81 19.53
CA GLU A 326 1.65 -8.99 19.55
C GLU A 326 0.28 -8.69 20.17
N LEU A 327 0.22 -7.90 21.25
CA LEU A 327 -1.01 -7.46 21.88
C LEU A 327 -1.86 -6.62 20.93
N LEU A 328 -1.26 -5.64 20.24
CA LEU A 328 -1.92 -4.80 19.24
C LEU A 328 -2.48 -5.65 18.09
N MET A 329 -1.68 -6.57 17.55
CA MET A 329 -2.09 -7.47 16.48
C MET A 329 -3.25 -8.40 16.89
N VAL A 330 -3.13 -9.08 18.03
CA VAL A 330 -4.18 -9.97 18.54
C VAL A 330 -5.46 -9.19 18.83
N SER A 331 -5.35 -7.98 19.38
CA SER A 331 -6.51 -7.12 19.63
C SER A 331 -7.17 -6.67 18.34
N GLY A 332 -6.40 -6.24 17.33
CA GLY A 332 -6.93 -5.92 16.00
C GLY A 332 -7.66 -7.11 15.37
N MET A 333 -7.09 -8.32 15.45
CA MET A 333 -7.77 -9.54 14.99
C MET A 333 -9.10 -9.79 15.74
N ARG A 334 -9.15 -9.58 17.06
CA ARG A 334 -10.41 -9.71 17.84
C ARG A 334 -11.45 -8.70 17.42
N LEU A 335 -11.06 -7.44 17.22
CA LEU A 335 -11.97 -6.39 16.76
C LEU A 335 -12.55 -6.71 15.38
N LEU A 336 -11.71 -7.15 14.44
CA LEU A 336 -12.17 -7.53 13.11
C LEU A 336 -13.08 -8.76 13.16
N ARG A 337 -12.76 -9.78 13.97
CA ARG A 337 -13.65 -10.94 14.18
C ARG A 337 -15.02 -10.51 14.70
N ARG A 338 -15.06 -9.67 15.74
CA ARG A 338 -16.30 -9.16 16.32
C ARG A 338 -17.08 -8.29 15.33
N ALA A 339 -16.37 -7.54 14.49
CA ALA A 339 -16.94 -6.76 13.42
C ALA A 339 -17.40 -7.60 12.23
N GLU A 340 -17.17 -8.92 12.20
CA GLU A 340 -17.41 -9.82 11.06
C GLU A 340 -16.64 -9.41 9.79
N ILE A 341 -15.37 -9.04 9.97
CA ILE A 341 -14.45 -8.64 8.91
C ILE A 341 -13.40 -9.74 8.73
N PRO A 342 -13.45 -10.50 7.61
CA PRO A 342 -12.66 -11.72 7.43
C PRO A 342 -11.26 -11.49 6.84
N TYR A 343 -10.83 -10.24 6.68
CA TYR A 343 -9.61 -9.91 5.93
C TYR A 343 -8.73 -8.90 6.67
N LEU A 344 -7.57 -9.36 7.14
CA LEU A 344 -6.50 -8.54 7.70
C LEU A 344 -5.19 -8.82 6.97
N SER A 345 -4.77 -7.92 6.09
CA SER A 345 -3.48 -8.01 5.42
C SER A 345 -2.35 -7.65 6.37
N LEU A 346 -1.31 -8.49 6.40
CA LEU A 346 -0.03 -8.28 7.10
C LEU A 346 1.05 -7.71 6.16
N GLY A 347 0.66 -7.39 4.93
CA GLY A 347 1.54 -6.87 3.89
C GLY A 347 2.22 -7.96 3.07
N VAL A 348 3.29 -7.55 2.42
CA VAL A 348 3.96 -8.35 1.40
C VAL A 348 5.07 -9.20 2.02
N GLU A 349 5.08 -10.47 1.65
CA GLU A 349 6.20 -11.39 1.88
C GLU A 349 6.84 -11.71 0.52
N PRO A 350 8.08 -11.22 0.25
CA PRO A 350 8.79 -11.67 -0.92
C PRO A 350 9.15 -13.15 -0.76
N PHE A 351 9.02 -13.91 -1.84
CA PHE A 351 9.51 -15.28 -1.90
C PHE A 351 11.03 -15.40 -1.62
N ALA A 352 11.45 -16.62 -1.27
CA ALA A 352 12.87 -16.90 -1.11
C ALA A 352 13.59 -17.04 -2.47
N ASP A 353 12.85 -17.51 -3.48
CA ASP A 353 13.35 -17.70 -4.84
C ASP A 353 12.27 -17.29 -5.84
N LEU A 354 12.69 -16.68 -6.94
CA LEU A 354 11.80 -16.42 -8.06
C LEU A 354 11.52 -17.71 -8.83
N ALA A 355 10.24 -18.07 -8.96
CA ALA A 355 9.79 -19.08 -9.91
C ALA A 355 9.81 -18.51 -11.35
N THR A 356 11.00 -18.19 -11.87
CA THR A 356 11.13 -17.64 -13.23
C THR A 356 11.51 -18.72 -14.24
N ARG A 357 10.71 -18.84 -15.31
CA ARG A 357 10.99 -19.67 -16.48
C ARG A 357 11.46 -18.79 -17.64
N GLY A 358 12.42 -19.27 -18.45
CA GLY A 358 12.91 -18.59 -19.66
C GLY A 358 14.21 -17.77 -19.49
N PHE A 359 14.64 -17.10 -20.56
CA PHE A 359 15.94 -16.39 -20.64
C PHE A 359 16.06 -15.21 -19.67
N LEU A 360 14.94 -14.53 -19.35
CA LEU A 360 14.88 -13.40 -18.42
C LEU A 360 15.01 -13.82 -16.94
N ALA A 361 14.89 -15.12 -16.65
CA ALA A 361 14.92 -15.67 -15.29
C ALA A 361 16.23 -15.38 -14.54
N ARG A 362 17.35 -15.28 -15.26
CA ARG A 362 18.65 -15.01 -14.62
C ARG A 362 18.79 -13.55 -14.21
N ALA A 363 18.38 -12.62 -15.08
CA ALA A 363 18.39 -11.18 -14.78
C ALA A 363 17.37 -10.83 -13.69
N ALA A 364 16.16 -11.41 -13.77
CA ALA A 364 15.13 -11.30 -12.74
C ALA A 364 15.64 -11.80 -11.37
N ARG A 365 16.30 -12.98 -11.32
CA ARG A 365 16.89 -13.52 -10.09
C ARG A 365 17.98 -12.64 -9.51
N SER A 366 18.85 -12.06 -10.35
CA SER A 366 19.90 -11.16 -9.87
C SER A 366 19.32 -9.89 -9.27
N LEU A 367 18.32 -9.28 -9.91
CA LEU A 367 17.60 -8.14 -9.36
C LEU A 367 16.93 -8.53 -8.05
N TYR A 368 16.16 -9.61 -8.04
CA TYR A 368 15.45 -10.08 -6.87
C TYR A 368 16.32 -10.43 -5.66
N LYS A 369 17.50 -11.00 -5.90
CA LYS A 369 18.47 -11.25 -4.85
C LYS A 369 18.93 -9.94 -4.18
N ILE A 370 19.11 -8.88 -4.97
CA ILE A 370 19.39 -7.53 -4.45
C ILE A 370 18.21 -7.00 -3.62
N PHE A 371 16.95 -7.27 -4.04
CA PHE A 371 15.74 -6.92 -3.27
C PHE A 371 15.64 -7.67 -1.93
N THR A 372 15.91 -8.98 -1.92
CA THR A 372 15.67 -9.87 -0.77
C THR A 372 16.79 -9.85 0.26
N ASP A 373 18.05 -9.80 -0.17
CA ASP A 373 19.22 -9.74 0.73
C ASP A 373 19.21 -8.44 1.58
N ARG A 374 18.56 -7.38 1.09
CA ARG A 374 18.49 -6.07 1.74
C ARG A 374 17.22 -5.82 2.55
N ALA A 375 16.19 -6.65 2.42
CA ALA A 375 14.89 -6.40 3.06
C ALA A 375 14.73 -7.01 4.48
N SER A 376 15.75 -7.67 5.05
CA SER A 376 15.66 -8.40 6.35
C SER A 376 14.43 -9.35 6.42
N VAL A 377 14.09 -9.96 5.29
CA VAL A 377 12.82 -10.67 5.03
C VAL A 377 12.53 -11.74 6.09
N THR A 378 13.57 -12.42 6.57
CA THR A 378 13.46 -13.54 7.51
C THR A 378 12.82 -13.14 8.85
N GLY A 379 13.13 -11.95 9.38
CA GLY A 379 12.58 -11.48 10.66
C GLY A 379 11.09 -11.13 10.56
N LYS A 380 10.70 -10.45 9.46
CA LYS A 380 9.31 -10.07 9.20
C LYS A 380 8.42 -11.28 8.96
N LYS A 381 8.91 -12.26 8.19
CA LYS A 381 8.21 -13.53 7.96
C LYS A 381 7.95 -14.27 9.28
N ALA A 382 8.99 -14.51 10.07
CA ALA A 382 8.88 -15.23 11.33
C ALA A 382 7.94 -14.52 12.32
N TYR A 383 7.92 -13.18 12.32
CA TYR A 383 6.97 -12.40 13.09
C TYR A 383 5.53 -12.63 12.62
N ASN A 384 5.25 -12.49 11.32
CA ASN A 384 3.92 -12.66 10.75
C ASN A 384 3.37 -14.09 10.93
N ASP A 385 4.23 -15.11 10.84
CA ASP A 385 3.86 -16.52 11.02
C ASP A 385 3.30 -16.82 12.42
N LYS A 386 3.61 -16.00 13.44
CA LYS A 386 3.01 -16.10 14.79
C LYS A 386 1.49 -15.99 14.73
N PHE A 387 0.95 -15.19 13.82
CA PHE A 387 -0.48 -14.89 13.71
C PHE A 387 -1.25 -15.84 12.80
N ARG A 388 -0.57 -16.87 12.24
CA ARG A 388 -1.17 -17.90 11.39
C ARG A 388 -1.96 -17.31 10.21
N PRO A 389 -1.29 -16.67 9.24
CA PRO A 389 -1.91 -16.27 7.97
C PRO A 389 -2.64 -17.45 7.33
N ASP A 390 -3.73 -17.16 6.64
CA ASP A 390 -4.61 -18.10 5.96
C ASP A 390 -4.11 -18.31 4.51
N PRO A 391 -3.53 -19.49 4.17
CA PRO A 391 -2.98 -19.74 2.84
C PRO A 391 -4.02 -19.64 1.72
N VAL A 392 -5.31 -19.77 2.04
CA VAL A 392 -6.40 -19.65 1.06
C VAL A 392 -6.62 -18.20 0.63
N LEU A 393 -6.23 -17.24 1.46
CA LEU A 393 -6.38 -15.80 1.18
C LEU A 393 -5.09 -15.16 0.64
N GLU A 394 -3.99 -15.91 0.55
CA GLU A 394 -2.75 -15.40 -0.04
C GLU A 394 -2.93 -15.09 -1.52
N SER A 395 -2.36 -13.96 -1.94
CA SER A 395 -2.44 -13.50 -3.32
C SER A 395 -1.03 -13.20 -3.86
N SER A 396 -0.73 -13.72 -5.05
CA SER A 396 0.56 -13.47 -5.72
C SER A 396 0.63 -12.04 -6.25
N LEU A 397 1.84 -11.47 -6.16
CA LEU A 397 2.14 -10.11 -6.54
C LEU A 397 3.22 -10.07 -7.61
N TYR A 398 3.03 -9.17 -8.56
CA TYR A 398 3.81 -9.14 -9.78
C TYR A 398 4.40 -7.77 -10.08
N VAL A 399 5.52 -7.80 -10.79
CA VAL A 399 6.07 -6.67 -11.54
C VAL A 399 5.79 -6.95 -13.02
N VAL A 400 5.28 -5.97 -13.76
CA VAL A 400 4.90 -6.12 -15.17
C VAL A 400 5.63 -5.09 -16.04
N PHE A 401 6.12 -5.56 -17.19
CA PHE A 401 6.84 -4.78 -18.18
C PHE A 401 6.07 -4.79 -19.51
N PRO A 402 5.27 -3.74 -19.77
CA PRO A 402 4.64 -3.54 -21.07
C PRO A 402 5.64 -3.55 -22.23
N LYS A 403 5.34 -4.34 -23.27
CA LYS A 403 6.13 -4.31 -24.51
C LYS A 403 5.72 -3.12 -25.37
N GLY A 404 6.71 -2.45 -25.96
CA GLY A 404 6.47 -1.42 -26.97
C GLY A 404 5.89 -2.00 -28.27
N LYS A 405 5.23 -1.17 -29.07
CA LYS A 405 4.59 -1.55 -30.36
C LYS A 405 5.59 -2.08 -31.42
N LYS A 406 6.90 -1.95 -31.21
CA LYS A 406 7.94 -2.49 -32.10
C LYS A 406 8.44 -3.82 -31.53
N LYS A 407 8.22 -4.91 -32.28
CA LYS A 407 8.91 -6.20 -32.05
C LYS A 407 10.41 -5.94 -32.17
N ALA A 408 11.10 -5.78 -31.05
CA ALA A 408 12.55 -5.78 -31.05
C ALA A 408 13.00 -7.18 -31.50
N LEU A 409 13.90 -7.22 -32.48
CA LEU A 409 14.45 -8.46 -33.05
C LEU A 409 15.32 -9.24 -32.04
N LEU A 410 15.60 -8.66 -30.87
CA LEU A 410 16.37 -9.24 -29.78
C LEU A 410 15.61 -9.11 -28.45
N PRO A 411 15.62 -10.14 -27.58
CA PRO A 411 15.03 -10.09 -26.25
C PRO A 411 15.91 -9.22 -25.33
N ASN A 412 15.74 -7.90 -25.40
CA ASN A 412 16.38 -7.00 -24.44
C ASN A 412 15.55 -6.95 -23.16
N PHE A 413 16.11 -7.43 -22.05
CA PHE A 413 15.52 -7.26 -20.72
C PHE A 413 15.27 -5.76 -20.46
N PRO A 414 14.14 -5.38 -19.84
CA PRO A 414 13.77 -3.97 -19.61
C PRO A 414 14.59 -3.38 -18.44
N ILE A 415 15.90 -3.18 -18.67
CA ILE A 415 16.87 -2.76 -17.63
C ILE A 415 16.49 -1.41 -17.01
N ARG A 416 16.02 -0.45 -17.82
CA ARG A 416 15.67 0.89 -17.31
C ARG A 416 14.44 0.85 -16.40
N GLU A 417 13.44 0.10 -16.80
CA GLU A 417 12.20 -0.11 -16.06
C GLU A 417 12.46 -0.86 -14.75
N ALA A 418 13.28 -1.91 -14.81
CA ALA A 418 13.70 -2.64 -13.62
C ALA A 418 14.48 -1.76 -12.63
N TRP A 419 15.35 -0.87 -13.15
CA TRP A 419 16.06 0.11 -12.32
C TRP A 419 15.11 1.14 -11.70
N ALA A 420 14.14 1.64 -12.47
CA ALA A 420 13.12 2.55 -11.96
C ALA A 420 12.33 1.90 -10.81
N ILE A 421 11.94 0.64 -10.97
CA ILE A 421 11.25 -0.14 -9.91
C ILE A 421 12.13 -0.28 -8.66
N MET A 422 13.44 -0.50 -8.81
CA MET A 422 14.36 -0.51 -7.67
C MET A 422 14.43 0.84 -6.94
N GLN A 423 14.46 1.94 -7.69
CA GLN A 423 14.50 3.29 -7.12
C GLN A 423 13.19 3.63 -6.40
N VAL A 424 12.04 3.27 -6.99
CA VAL A 424 10.71 3.41 -6.37
C VAL A 424 10.59 2.56 -5.12
N ALA A 425 11.21 1.38 -5.09
CA ALA A 425 11.29 0.54 -3.89
C ALA A 425 12.35 1.00 -2.87
N HIS A 426 13.01 2.15 -3.12
CA HIS A 426 14.08 2.72 -2.29
C HIS A 426 15.25 1.77 -2.00
N ILE A 427 15.62 0.95 -2.99
CA ILE A 427 16.78 0.06 -2.90
C ILE A 427 18.00 0.79 -3.45
N GLN A 428 18.93 1.18 -2.57
CA GLN A 428 20.21 1.78 -2.97
C GLN A 428 21.10 0.71 -3.61
N ALA A 429 21.33 0.74 -4.93
CA ALA A 429 22.31 -0.15 -5.57
C ALA A 429 23.74 0.19 -5.11
N ASP A 430 24.56 -0.84 -4.81
CA ASP A 430 26.01 -0.62 -4.69
C ASP A 430 26.60 -0.40 -6.10
N ASP A 431 27.76 0.27 -6.14
CA ASP A 431 28.53 0.74 -7.31
C ASP A 431 28.82 -0.29 -8.42
N GLY A 432 28.39 -1.55 -8.27
CA GLY A 432 28.58 -2.64 -9.23
C GLY A 432 27.57 -2.67 -10.39
N LEU A 433 26.37 -2.10 -10.25
CA LEU A 433 25.47 -1.86 -11.38
C LEU A 433 25.69 -0.41 -11.87
N LYS A 434 26.45 -0.26 -12.95
CA LYS A 434 26.62 1.06 -13.58
C LYS A 434 25.24 1.65 -13.89
N LYS A 435 24.93 2.79 -13.25
CA LYS A 435 23.78 3.63 -13.60
C LYS A 435 23.71 3.71 -15.13
N PRO A 436 22.59 3.33 -15.76
CA PRO A 436 22.47 3.48 -17.20
C PRO A 436 22.71 4.95 -17.55
N ALA A 437 23.54 5.22 -18.55
CA ALA A 437 23.84 6.58 -18.97
C ALA A 437 22.51 7.29 -19.31
N CYS A 438 22.18 8.29 -18.50
CA CYS A 438 21.07 9.20 -18.73
C CYS A 438 21.70 10.55 -19.08
N PRO A 439 21.33 11.20 -20.19
CA PRO A 439 21.72 12.58 -20.43
C PRO A 439 21.26 13.42 -19.24
N GLN A 440 22.15 14.24 -18.70
CA GLN A 440 21.78 15.19 -17.65
C GLN A 440 20.83 16.22 -18.28
N HIS A 441 19.57 16.21 -17.85
CA HIS A 441 18.60 17.24 -18.18
C HIS A 441 18.24 18.01 -16.91
N PRO A 442 17.99 19.32 -17.03
CA PRO A 442 17.71 20.17 -15.87
C PRO A 442 16.47 19.67 -15.11
N HIS A 443 16.51 19.91 -13.81
CA HIS A 443 15.46 19.62 -12.83
C HIS A 443 14.07 19.96 -13.39
N ILE A 444 13.15 18.99 -13.40
CA ILE A 444 11.74 19.25 -13.72
C ILE A 444 11.08 19.68 -12.40
N PRO A 445 10.51 20.89 -12.29
CA PRO A 445 9.88 21.34 -11.05
C PRO A 445 8.61 20.52 -10.77
N ALA A 446 8.27 20.40 -9.49
CA ALA A 446 7.03 19.77 -9.05
C ALA A 446 5.82 20.54 -9.62
N ALA A 447 4.69 19.85 -9.74
CA ALA A 447 3.46 20.34 -10.36
C ALA A 447 2.88 21.67 -9.81
N ASN A 448 3.43 22.20 -8.70
CA ASN A 448 2.97 23.43 -8.07
C ASN A 448 3.62 24.71 -8.60
N ASP A 449 4.80 24.66 -9.22
CA ASP A 449 5.56 25.89 -9.52
C ASP A 449 5.12 26.58 -10.83
N LEU A 450 4.43 25.87 -11.72
CA LEU A 450 3.92 26.45 -12.98
C LEU A 450 2.59 27.19 -12.83
N ALA A 451 1.94 27.11 -11.66
CA ALA A 451 0.69 27.84 -11.40
C ALA A 451 0.92 29.23 -10.78
N HIS A 452 2.13 29.54 -10.31
CA HIS A 452 2.44 30.80 -9.64
C HIS A 452 3.09 31.85 -10.54
N GLU A 453 3.78 31.48 -11.63
CA GLU A 453 4.45 32.44 -12.52
C GLU A 453 3.51 33.10 -13.56
N GLU A 454 2.27 32.64 -13.74
CA GLU A 454 1.31 33.31 -14.64
C GLU A 454 0.55 34.50 -14.01
N ARG A 455 0.87 34.90 -12.76
CA ARG A 455 0.12 35.95 -12.04
C ARG A 455 0.76 37.33 -11.94
N GLU A 456 1.98 37.56 -12.45
CA GLU A 456 2.55 38.91 -12.46
C GLU A 456 2.84 39.41 -13.88
N GLY A 457 2.17 40.52 -14.22
CA GLY A 457 2.12 41.07 -15.56
C GLY A 457 3.47 41.49 -16.10
N VAL A 458 3.83 40.96 -17.27
CA VAL A 458 4.86 41.52 -18.14
C VAL A 458 4.26 41.70 -19.55
N PRO A 459 4.36 42.89 -20.18
CA PRO A 459 3.70 43.14 -21.46
C PRO A 459 4.37 42.37 -22.60
N ARG A 460 3.54 41.75 -23.45
CA ARG A 460 3.94 41.17 -24.74
C ARG A 460 4.62 42.21 -25.62
N ARG A 461 5.88 41.98 -25.99
CA ARG A 461 6.51 42.59 -27.16
C ARG A 461 7.58 41.67 -27.76
N PHE A 462 7.51 41.57 -29.09
CA PHE A 462 8.54 41.12 -30.03
C PHE A 462 8.89 39.63 -30.08
N TRP A 463 8.38 38.94 -31.12
CA TRP A 463 9.20 38.14 -32.03
C TRP A 463 8.57 38.21 -33.44
N ASP A 464 8.85 39.30 -34.14
CA ASP A 464 8.92 39.31 -35.60
C ASP A 464 10.35 38.90 -35.97
N LYS A 465 10.50 37.80 -36.71
CA LYS A 465 11.35 37.61 -37.91
C LYS A 465 11.84 36.16 -38.05
N ALA A 466 11.29 35.56 -39.11
CA ALA A 466 11.97 34.85 -40.19
C ALA A 466 12.71 33.53 -39.91
N LEU A 467 12.22 32.50 -40.62
CA LEU A 467 12.92 31.30 -41.07
C LEU A 467 14.33 31.60 -41.62
N VAL A 468 15.22 30.59 -41.65
CA VAL A 468 15.78 30.00 -42.89
C VAL A 468 16.79 28.87 -42.57
N VAL A 469 16.60 27.74 -43.29
CA VAL A 469 17.31 26.43 -43.38
C VAL A 469 17.19 25.46 -42.20
#